data_AF-A0A944CGL2-F1
#
_entry.id   AF-A0A944CGL2-F1
#
_cell.length_a   1.000
_cell.length_b   1.000
_cell.length_c   1.000
_cell.angle_alpha   90.00
_cell.angle_beta   90.00
_cell.angle_gamma   90.00
#
_symmetry.space_group_name_H-M   'P 1'
#
loop_
_entity.id
_entity.type
_entity.pdbx_description
1 polymer ?
#
loop_
_entity_poly.entity_id
_entity_poly.type
_entity_poly.pdbx_seq_one_letter_code
_entity_poly.pdbx_strand_id
1 'polypeptide(L)'
;MPRHILTVLAFILVTFAVQGLSHFVINVDHYASIGHLRAEPIMPLGFATMTIQGLILSVAMSRLWPEGASIKNGMLVAAFFGLFLASYMVLTEAAKYAVPSIPTWMAIEAAAVTTQFGIFGVVLRFIYRKRTSA
;
A
#
# COMPACT_ATOMS: atom_id res chain seq x y z
N MET A 1 5.74 21.26 -2.89
CA MET A 1 4.69 20.73 -3.79
C MET A 1 5.12 19.53 -4.63
N PRO A 2 6.23 19.53 -5.40
CA PRO A 2 6.52 18.44 -6.34
C PRO A 2 6.63 17.06 -5.68
N ARG A 3 7.28 17.00 -4.50
CA ARG A 3 7.38 15.75 -3.71
C ARG A 3 6.02 15.19 -3.33
N HIS A 4 5.01 16.04 -3.06
CA HIS A 4 3.71 15.53 -2.64
C HIS A 4 2.97 14.82 -3.77
N ILE A 5 2.95 15.45 -4.95
CA ILE A 5 2.34 14.88 -6.15
C ILE A 5 3.05 13.58 -6.52
N LEU A 6 4.39 13.57 -6.53
CA LEU A 6 5.19 12.38 -6.82
C LEU A 6 4.90 11.24 -5.85
N THR A 7 4.80 11.51 -4.54
CA THR A 7 4.47 10.50 -3.54
C THR A 7 3.09 9.90 -3.77
N VAL A 8 2.09 10.74 -4.06
CA VAL A 8 0.71 10.28 -4.34
C VAL A 8 0.68 9.42 -5.60
N LEU A 9 1.25 9.89 -6.71
CA LEU A 9 1.29 9.14 -7.96
C LEU A 9 2.07 7.83 -7.80
N ALA A 10 3.22 7.86 -7.14
CA ALA A 10 3.99 6.66 -6.85
C ALA A 10 3.19 5.66 -5.99
N PHE A 11 2.46 6.14 -4.99
CA PHE A 11 1.65 5.29 -4.13
C PHE A 11 0.50 4.65 -4.92
N ILE A 12 -0.21 5.43 -5.75
CA ILE A 12 -1.25 4.90 -6.64
C ILE A 12 -0.67 3.83 -7.56
N LEU A 13 0.44 4.11 -8.25
CA LEU A 13 1.03 3.19 -9.21
C LEU A 13 1.51 1.90 -8.54
N VAL A 14 2.25 1.99 -7.43
CA VAL A 14 2.75 0.80 -6.71
C VAL A 14 1.60 0.00 -6.12
N THR A 15 0.61 0.66 -5.52
CA THR A 15 -0.55 -0.02 -4.93
C THR A 15 -1.38 -0.70 -6.00
N PHE A 16 -1.70 -0.01 -7.10
CA PHE A 16 -2.48 -0.60 -8.17
C PHE A 16 -1.75 -1.75 -8.87
N ALA A 17 -0.43 -1.61 -9.09
CA ALA A 17 0.37 -2.66 -9.68
C ALA A 17 0.47 -3.91 -8.79
N VAL A 18 0.58 -3.75 -7.47
CA VAL A 18 0.71 -4.90 -6.55
C VAL A 18 -0.65 -5.44 -6.14
N GLN A 19 -1.49 -4.60 -5.53
CA GLN A 19 -2.79 -5.02 -5.02
C GLN A 19 -3.78 -5.31 -6.14
N GLY A 20 -3.83 -4.45 -7.17
CA GLY A 20 -4.70 -4.67 -8.32
C GLY A 20 -4.33 -5.96 -9.05
N LEU A 21 -3.04 -6.25 -9.24
CA LEU A 21 -2.61 -7.51 -9.84
C LEU A 21 -2.93 -8.72 -8.95
N SER A 22 -2.73 -8.61 -7.63
CA SER A 22 -3.14 -9.67 -6.68
C SER A 22 -4.63 -9.97 -6.79
N HIS A 23 -5.47 -8.93 -6.74
CA HIS A 23 -6.92 -9.08 -6.65
C HIS A 23 -7.59 -9.46 -7.98
N PHE A 24 -7.12 -8.89 -9.09
CA PHE A 24 -7.81 -9.01 -10.37
C PHE A 24 -7.18 -10.00 -11.34
N VAL A 25 -5.99 -10.52 -11.05
CA VAL A 25 -5.27 -11.40 -11.98
C VAL A 25 -4.73 -12.64 -11.29
N ILE A 26 -3.90 -12.50 -10.25
CA ILE A 26 -3.17 -13.63 -9.66
C ILE A 26 -4.09 -14.49 -8.80
N ASN A 27 -4.88 -13.87 -7.93
CA ASN A 27 -5.71 -14.56 -6.94
C ASN A 27 -7.21 -14.37 -7.22
N VAL A 28 -7.59 -14.18 -8.49
CA VAL A 28 -8.98 -13.87 -8.87
C VAL A 28 -9.98 -14.91 -8.35
N ASP A 29 -9.67 -16.20 -8.44
CA ASP A 29 -10.54 -17.28 -7.96
C ASP A 29 -10.69 -17.26 -6.43
N HIS A 30 -9.61 -16.90 -5.72
CA HIS A 30 -9.64 -16.75 -4.27
C HIS A 30 -10.65 -15.65 -3.87
N TYR A 31 -10.58 -14.47 -4.48
CA TYR A 31 -11.52 -13.39 -4.16
C TYR A 31 -12.94 -13.67 -4.67
N ALA A 32 -13.09 -14.31 -5.84
CA ALA A 32 -14.40 -14.68 -6.39
C ALA A 32 -15.16 -15.68 -5.51
N SER A 33 -14.44 -16.51 -4.75
CA SER A 33 -15.05 -17.46 -3.81
C SER A 33 -15.67 -16.80 -2.56
N ILE A 34 -15.39 -15.52 -2.31
CA ILE A 34 -15.86 -14.80 -1.13
C ILE A 34 -17.23 -14.18 -1.43
N GLY A 35 -18.30 -14.88 -1.05
CA GLY A 35 -19.67 -14.64 -1.53
C GLY A 35 -20.32 -13.28 -1.21
N HIS A 36 -19.68 -12.39 -0.46
CA HIS A 36 -20.19 -11.05 -0.14
C HIS A 36 -19.36 -9.91 -0.77
N LEU A 37 -18.27 -10.23 -1.47
CA LEU A 37 -17.56 -9.25 -2.27
C LEU A 37 -18.36 -8.90 -3.53
N ARG A 38 -18.22 -7.66 -4.00
CA ARG A 38 -18.81 -7.26 -5.28
C ARG A 38 -18.03 -7.93 -6.40
N ALA A 39 -18.74 -8.48 -7.39
CA ALA A 39 -18.12 -8.97 -8.62
C ALA A 39 -17.34 -7.86 -9.34
N GLU A 40 -17.93 -6.67 -9.42
CA GLU A 40 -17.30 -5.49 -10.00
C GLU A 40 -16.91 -4.47 -8.91
N PRO A 41 -15.61 -4.20 -8.73
CA PRO A 41 -15.14 -3.22 -7.76
C PRO A 41 -15.54 -1.80 -8.18
N ILE A 42 -15.81 -0.94 -7.20
CA ILE A 42 -16.06 0.49 -7.45
C ILE A 42 -14.70 1.19 -7.57
N MET A 43 -14.11 1.12 -8.76
CA MET A 43 -12.76 1.64 -9.05
C MET A 43 -12.50 3.08 -8.55
N PRO A 44 -13.44 4.04 -8.67
CA PRO A 44 -13.26 5.38 -8.11
C PRO A 44 -12.97 5.41 -6.61
N LEU A 45 -13.58 4.52 -5.82
CA LEU A 45 -13.32 4.43 -4.38
C LEU A 45 -11.92 3.88 -4.08
N GLY A 46 -11.44 2.95 -4.91
CA GLY A 46 -10.06 2.46 -4.85
C GLY A 46 -9.05 3.58 -5.09
N PHE A 47 -9.23 4.35 -6.17
CA PHE A 47 -8.36 5.50 -6.47
C PHE A 47 -8.47 6.62 -5.44
N ALA A 48 -9.65 6.89 -4.90
CA ALA A 48 -9.83 7.84 -3.81
C ALA A 48 -9.04 7.41 -2.56
N THR A 49 -9.13 6.12 -2.19
CA THR A 49 -8.39 5.54 -1.06
C THR A 49 -6.87 5.67 -1.26
N MET A 50 -6.36 5.27 -2.42
CA MET A 50 -4.94 5.39 -2.74
C MET A 50 -4.46 6.85 -2.72
N THR A 51 -5.29 7.78 -3.19
CA THR A 51 -4.98 9.21 -3.17
C THR A 51 -4.86 9.73 -1.73
N ILE A 52 -5.82 9.41 -0.87
CA ILE A 52 -5.84 9.82 0.54
C ILE A 52 -4.64 9.23 1.28
N GLN A 53 -4.39 7.93 1.13
CA GLN A 53 -3.26 7.25 1.77
C GLN A 53 -1.92 7.81 1.29
N GLY A 54 -1.76 8.03 -0.02
CA GLY A 54 -0.59 8.66 -0.60
C GLY A 54 -0.35 10.08 -0.06
N LEU A 55 -1.41 10.87 0.14
CA LEU A 55 -1.33 12.20 0.76
C LEU A 55 -0.90 12.11 2.23
N ILE A 56 -1.46 11.19 3.01
CA ILE A 56 -1.09 10.98 4.41
C ILE A 56 0.40 10.62 4.52
N LEU A 57 0.86 9.65 3.73
CA LEU A 57 2.27 9.22 3.69
C LEU A 57 3.20 10.38 3.28
N SER A 58 2.76 11.16 2.31
CA SER A 58 3.48 12.32 1.81
C SER A 58 3.64 13.43 2.85
N VAL A 59 2.59 13.70 3.63
CA VAL A 59 2.62 14.64 4.76
C VAL A 59 3.53 14.08 5.86
N ALA A 60 3.40 12.81 6.22
CA ALA A 60 4.25 12.16 7.22
C ALA A 60 5.74 12.29 6.88
N MET A 61 6.13 11.94 5.65
CA MET A 61 7.51 12.08 5.18
C MET A 61 8.04 13.52 5.26
N SER A 62 7.20 14.50 4.88
CA SER A 62 7.61 15.90 4.85
C SER A 62 7.70 16.53 6.25
N ARG A 63 6.89 16.05 7.21
CA ARG A 63 6.92 16.50 8.60
C ARG A 63 8.03 15.86 9.40
N LEU A 64 8.28 14.57 9.20
CA LEU A 64 9.33 13.83 9.91
C LEU A 64 10.73 14.14 9.37
N TRP A 65 10.86 14.41 8.06
CA TRP A 65 12.15 14.71 7.41
C TRP A 65 12.05 15.88 6.42
N PRO A 66 11.87 17.11 6.91
CA PRO A 66 11.73 18.30 6.05
C PRO A 66 12.93 18.53 5.14
N GLU A 67 14.14 18.26 5.64
CA GLU A 67 15.39 18.42 4.88
C GLU A 67 15.69 17.27 3.91
N GLY A 68 14.87 16.22 3.90
CA GLY A 68 15.07 15.01 3.12
C GLY A 68 15.37 13.79 3.98
N ALA A 69 15.10 12.62 3.40
CA ALA A 69 15.05 11.34 4.10
C ALA A 69 16.12 10.37 3.58
N SER A 70 16.66 9.55 4.48
CA SER A 70 17.47 8.39 4.10
C SER A 70 16.58 7.25 3.59
N ILE A 71 17.18 6.21 2.99
CA ILE A 71 16.44 4.99 2.64
C ILE A 71 15.79 4.34 3.87
N LYS A 72 16.51 4.34 5.01
CA LYS A 72 16.01 3.79 6.28
C LYS A 72 14.74 4.50 6.72
N ASN A 73 14.68 5.81 6.56
CA ASN A 73 13.51 6.62 6.94
C ASN A 73 12.29 6.29 6.09
N GLY A 74 12.46 6.17 4.76
CA GLY A 74 11.39 5.77 3.84
C GLY A 74 10.89 4.36 4.11
N MET A 75 11.80 3.41 4.33
CA MET A 75 11.46 2.04 4.72
C MET A 75 10.74 1.97 6.07
N LEU A 76 11.15 2.78 7.05
CA LEU A 76 10.53 2.80 8.37
C LEU A 76 9.07 3.27 8.30
N VAL A 77 8.81 4.38 7.58
CA VAL A 77 7.43 4.86 7.39
C VAL A 77 6.61 3.84 6.61
N ALA A 78 7.14 3.30 5.52
CA ALA A 78 6.43 2.31 4.75
C ALA A 78 6.13 1.06 5.59
N ALA A 79 7.05 0.60 6.43
CA ALA A 79 6.85 -0.54 7.32
C ALA A 79 5.76 -0.27 8.37
N PHE A 80 5.77 0.89 9.03
CA PHE A 80 4.75 1.20 10.05
C PHE A 80 3.35 1.35 9.46
N PHE A 81 3.22 2.07 8.33
CA PHE A 81 1.93 2.21 7.65
C PHE A 81 1.47 0.90 7.03
N GLY A 82 2.41 0.13 6.47
CA GLY A 82 2.14 -1.20 5.94
C GLY A 82 1.68 -2.15 7.02
N LEU A 83 2.33 -2.18 8.19
CA LEU A 83 1.91 -2.99 9.33
C LEU A 83 0.55 -2.57 9.88
N PHE A 84 0.30 -1.26 9.96
CA PHE A 84 -1.00 -0.73 10.37
C PHE A 84 -2.10 -1.23 9.43
N LEU A 85 -1.94 -1.09 8.11
CA LEU A 85 -2.92 -1.56 7.14
C LEU A 85 -3.03 -3.09 7.11
N ALA A 86 -1.89 -3.80 7.12
CA ALA A 86 -1.82 -5.25 7.15
C ALA A 86 -2.55 -5.83 8.36
N SER A 87 -2.44 -5.20 9.54
CA SER A 87 -3.14 -5.67 10.74
C SER A 87 -4.65 -5.74 10.54
N TYR A 88 -5.21 -4.82 9.75
CA TYR A 88 -6.63 -4.82 9.41
C TYR A 88 -6.95 -5.84 8.31
N MET A 89 -6.28 -5.77 7.17
CA MET A 89 -6.58 -6.64 6.02
C MET A 89 -6.26 -8.12 6.30
N VAL A 90 -5.13 -8.41 6.92
CA VAL A 90 -4.71 -9.78 7.18
C VAL A 90 -5.51 -10.41 8.32
N LEU A 91 -5.76 -9.68 9.41
CA LEU A 91 -6.38 -10.26 10.61
C LEU A 91 -7.87 -9.94 10.72
N THR A 92 -8.22 -8.65 10.64
CA THR A 92 -9.60 -8.21 10.89
C THR A 92 -10.53 -8.69 9.79
N GLU A 93 -10.11 -8.63 8.53
CA GLU A 93 -10.94 -9.10 7.41
C GLU A 93 -11.07 -10.63 7.41
N ALA A 94 -10.00 -11.39 7.68
CA ALA A 94 -10.09 -12.85 7.85
C ALA A 94 -11.09 -13.27 8.94
N ALA A 95 -11.20 -12.48 10.00
CA ALA A 95 -12.13 -12.73 11.11
C ALA A 95 -13.58 -12.33 10.81
N LYS A 96 -13.80 -11.46 9.81
CA LYS A 96 -15.14 -10.96 9.44
C LYS A 96 -15.71 -11.65 8.21
N TYR A 97 -14.85 -11.99 7.26
CA TYR A 97 -15.25 -12.48 5.95
C TYR A 97 -15.37 -14.01 5.99
N ALA A 98 -16.40 -14.53 5.32
CA ALA A 98 -16.54 -15.96 5.06
C ALA A 98 -15.53 -16.42 4.00
N VAL A 99 -14.24 -16.41 4.37
CA VAL A 99 -13.14 -16.85 3.51
C VAL A 99 -13.06 -18.38 3.53
N PRO A 100 -12.74 -19.04 2.39
CA PRO A 100 -12.63 -20.51 2.37
C PRO A 100 -11.53 -21.07 3.26
N SER A 101 -10.46 -20.28 3.47
CA SER A 101 -9.30 -20.65 4.28
C SER A 101 -8.66 -19.39 4.87
N ILE A 102 -8.69 -19.27 6.20
CA ILE A 102 -8.04 -18.18 6.94
C ILE A 102 -6.52 -18.14 6.68
N PRO A 103 -5.77 -19.26 6.77
CA PRO A 103 -4.34 -19.23 6.49
C PRO A 103 -4.01 -18.77 5.06
N THR A 104 -4.82 -19.19 4.07
CA THR A 104 -4.64 -18.79 2.68
C THR A 104 -4.91 -17.30 2.49
N TRP A 105 -6.00 -16.78 3.05
CA TRP A 105 -6.30 -15.34 3.07
C TRP A 105 -5.12 -14.56 3.67
N MET A 106 -4.68 -14.96 4.87
CA MET A 106 -3.60 -14.29 5.57
C MET A 106 -2.31 -14.27 4.75
N ALA A 107 -1.95 -15.38 4.10
CA ALA A 107 -0.76 -15.48 3.28
C ALA A 107 -0.83 -14.57 2.05
N ILE A 108 -1.96 -14.55 1.34
CA ILE A 108 -2.16 -13.72 0.14
C ILE A 108 -2.09 -12.24 0.49
N GLU A 109 -2.87 -11.80 1.50
CA GLU A 109 -2.91 -10.40 1.93
C GLU A 109 -1.57 -9.94 2.50
N ALA A 110 -0.90 -10.78 3.31
CA ALA A 110 0.42 -10.46 3.87
C ALA A 110 1.49 -10.34 2.78
N ALA A 111 1.45 -11.20 1.77
CA ALA A 111 2.37 -11.14 0.63
C ALA A 111 2.17 -9.85 -0.18
N ALA A 112 0.92 -9.51 -0.49
CA ALA A 112 0.60 -8.33 -1.28
C ALA A 112 0.97 -7.03 -0.55
N VAL A 113 0.58 -6.88 0.72
CA VAL A 113 0.89 -5.67 1.50
C VAL A 113 2.40 -5.51 1.75
N THR A 114 3.10 -6.61 2.05
CA THR A 114 4.55 -6.59 2.26
C THR A 114 5.28 -6.19 0.97
N THR A 115 4.85 -6.73 -0.17
CA THR A 115 5.41 -6.38 -1.49
C THR A 115 5.16 -4.92 -1.81
N GLN A 116 3.92 -4.44 -1.65
CA GLN A 116 3.53 -3.05 -1.92
C GLN A 116 4.37 -2.07 -1.10
N PHE A 117 4.41 -2.24 0.23
CA PHE A 117 5.13 -1.31 1.10
C PHE A 117 6.64 -1.47 1.04
N GLY A 118 7.16 -2.66 0.72
CA GLY A 118 8.58 -2.87 0.44
C GLY A 118 9.04 -2.06 -0.78
N ILE A 119 8.31 -2.18 -1.91
CA ILE A 119 8.58 -1.41 -3.12
C ILE A 119 8.40 0.09 -2.85
N PHE A 120 7.30 0.47 -2.22
CA PHE A 120 7.01 1.88 -1.97
C PHE A 120 8.05 2.55 -1.06
N GLY A 121 8.52 1.87 -0.02
CA GLY A 121 9.60 2.37 0.85
C GLY A 121 10.89 2.67 0.10
N VAL A 122 11.25 1.82 -0.89
CA VAL A 122 12.38 2.07 -1.79
C VAL A 122 12.11 3.29 -2.69
N VAL A 123 10.90 3.43 -3.23
CA VAL A 123 10.53 4.58 -4.07
C VAL A 123 10.61 5.90 -3.29
N LEU A 124 10.17 5.92 -2.03
CA LEU A 124 10.23 7.10 -1.16
C LEU A 124 11.65 7.66 -1.02
N ARG A 125 12.68 6.79 -1.02
CA ARG A 125 14.09 7.23 -1.02
C ARG A 125 14.38 8.17 -2.18
N PHE A 126 13.91 7.85 -3.39
CA PHE A 126 14.20 8.65 -4.58
C PHE A 126 13.47 9.99 -4.56
N ILE A 127 12.24 10.02 -4.03
CA ILE A 127 11.41 11.23 -3.93
C ILE A 127 11.98 12.21 -2.89
N TYR A 128 12.45 11.70 -1.74
CA TYR A 128 12.90 12.51 -0.60
C TYR A 128 14.41 12.55 -0.42
N ARG A 129 15.20 12.05 -1.37
CA ARG A 129 16.68 12.05 -1.31
C ARG A 129 17.19 13.45 -0.95
N LYS A 130 18.03 13.54 0.09
CA LYS A 130 18.79 14.77 0.37
C LYS A 130 19.60 15.13 -0.87
N ARG A 131 19.44 16.35 -1.39
CA ARG A 131 20.39 16.86 -2.39
C ARG A 131 21.68 17.13 -1.62
N THR A 132 22.72 16.35 -1.88
CA THR A 132 24.08 16.75 -1.51
C THR A 132 24.33 18.07 -2.22
N SER A 133 24.50 19.15 -1.47
CA SER A 133 25.11 20.37 -1.97
C SER A 133 26.50 20.00 -2.44
N ALA A 134 26.73 20.11 -3.76
CA ALA A 134 28.06 20.13 -4.33
C ALA A 134 28.75 21.46 -3.98
#